data_AF-A0A4R1QEB8-F1
#
_entry.id   AF-A0A4R1QEB8-F1
#
_cell.length_a   1.000
_cell.length_b   1.000
_cell.length_c   1.000
_cell.angle_alpha   90.00
_cell.angle_beta   90.00
_cell.angle_gamma   90.00
#
_symmetry.space_group_name_H-M   'P 1'
#
loop_
_entity.id
_entity.type
_entity.pdbx_description
1 polymer ?
#
loop_
_entity_poly.entity_id
_entity_poly.type
_entity_poly.pdbx_seq_one_letter_code
_entity_poly.pdbx_strand_id
1 'polypeptide(L)'
;MFALIVSAVIGIIAIFASLFVKFELERAIGKRKKIFLLHFANICITNVVIASSYYIFSGMFETNSQSFYIVYLASLECLLPVYVVCYLLYEQYERTKKKYTISEDKKVLYIKPKYLAMKHYKKTS
;
A
#
# COMPACT_ATOMS: atom_id res chain seq x y z
N MET A 1 -9.42 -22.08 -11.84
CA MET A 1 -9.34 -21.68 -10.40
C MET A 1 -7.90 -21.42 -9.94
N PHE A 2 -6.93 -22.29 -10.28
CA PHE A 2 -5.52 -22.11 -9.92
C PHE A 2 -4.95 -20.72 -10.28
N ALA A 3 -5.12 -20.27 -11.53
CA ALA A 3 -4.66 -18.97 -11.99
C ALA A 3 -5.18 -17.78 -11.15
N LEU A 4 -6.46 -17.83 -10.74
CA LEU A 4 -7.07 -16.80 -9.90
C LEU A 4 -6.42 -16.76 -8.51
N ILE A 5 -6.22 -17.92 -7.88
CA ILE A 5 -5.63 -18.00 -6.54
C ILE A 5 -4.19 -17.47 -6.57
N VAL A 6 -3.39 -17.92 -7.55
CA VAL A 6 -1.99 -17.51 -7.68
C VAL A 6 -1.87 -16.02 -7.96
N SER A 7 -2.64 -15.49 -8.92
CA SER A 7 -2.64 -14.05 -9.24
C SER A 7 -3.16 -13.19 -8.08
N ALA A 8 -4.14 -13.65 -7.30
CA ALA A 8 -4.61 -12.96 -6.11
C ALA A 8 -3.53 -12.89 -5.02
N VAL A 9 -2.83 -14.00 -4.74
CA VAL A 9 -1.73 -14.02 -3.77
C VAL A 9 -0.59 -13.09 -4.20
N ILE A 10 -0.17 -13.17 -5.47
CA ILE A 10 0.83 -12.26 -6.04
C ILE A 10 0.36 -10.81 -5.94
N GLY A 11 -0.90 -10.55 -6.25
CA GLY A 11 -1.50 -9.22 -6.18
C GLY A 11 -1.47 -8.63 -4.77
N ILE A 12 -1.84 -9.39 -3.75
CA ILE A 12 -1.78 -8.95 -2.37
C ILE A 12 -0.35 -8.58 -1.98
N ILE A 13 0.62 -9.45 -2.28
CA ILE A 13 2.04 -9.20 -1.99
C ILE A 13 2.54 -7.94 -2.71
N ALA A 14 2.20 -7.79 -3.99
CA ALA A 14 2.59 -6.65 -4.81
C ALA A 14 1.99 -5.33 -4.27
N ILE A 15 0.73 -5.33 -3.85
CA ILE A 15 0.08 -4.17 -3.23
C ILE A 15 0.82 -3.78 -1.95
N PHE A 16 1.10 -4.72 -1.05
CA PHE A 16 1.81 -4.44 0.20
C PHE A 16 3.22 -3.91 -0.03
N ALA A 17 3.98 -4.55 -0.93
CA ALA A 17 5.33 -4.10 -1.28
C ALA A 17 5.32 -2.70 -1.91
N SER A 18 4.39 -2.46 -2.84
CA SER A 18 4.22 -1.18 -3.52
C SER A 18 3.83 -0.05 -2.56
N LEU A 19 2.89 -0.31 -1.64
CA LEU A 19 2.52 0.65 -0.60
C LEU A 19 3.72 0.93 0.32
N PHE A 20 4.46 -0.09 0.77
CA PHE A 20 5.65 0.08 1.59
C PHE A 20 6.67 1.02 0.92
N VAL A 21 7.03 0.74 -0.34
CA VAL A 21 7.96 1.56 -1.12
C VAL A 21 7.46 2.99 -1.25
N LYS A 22 6.18 3.19 -1.55
CA LYS A 22 5.58 4.53 -1.63
C LYS A 22 5.70 5.29 -0.32
N PHE A 23 5.38 4.68 0.81
CA PHE A 23 5.46 5.35 2.11
C PHE A 23 6.90 5.71 2.47
N GLU A 24 7.86 4.86 2.14
CA GLU A 24 9.29 5.15 2.30
C GLU A 24 9.75 6.30 1.40
N LEU A 25 9.31 6.35 0.15
CA LEU A 25 9.57 7.47 -0.78
C LEU A 25 8.95 8.78 -0.28
N GLU A 26 7.70 8.76 0.18
CA GLU A 26 7.03 9.94 0.77
C GLU A 26 7.76 10.42 2.03
N ARG A 27 8.34 9.50 2.81
CA ARG A 27 9.15 9.83 3.99
C ARG A 27 10.49 10.45 3.61
N ALA A 28 11.18 9.90 2.62
CA ALA A 28 12.50 10.34 2.19
C ALA A 28 12.47 11.65 1.40
N ILE A 29 11.57 11.76 0.42
CA ILE A 29 11.53 12.86 -0.55
C ILE A 29 10.49 13.91 -0.13
N GLY A 30 9.33 13.46 0.34
CA GLY A 30 8.15 14.32 0.56
C GLY A 30 7.99 14.89 1.97
N LYS A 31 8.93 14.65 2.91
CA LYS A 31 8.74 14.95 4.35
C LYS A 31 7.40 14.42 4.91
N ARG A 32 6.97 13.23 4.46
CA ARG A 32 5.67 12.60 4.76
C ARG A 32 4.44 13.32 4.17
N LYS A 33 4.60 14.18 3.16
CA LYS A 33 3.50 14.70 2.34
C LYS A 33 3.02 13.59 1.39
N LYS A 34 1.69 13.45 1.28
CA LYS A 34 1.06 12.51 0.35
C LYS A 34 1.30 12.98 -1.09
N ILE A 35 1.76 12.09 -1.96
CA ILE A 35 2.02 12.38 -3.38
C ILE A 35 1.04 11.55 -4.22
N PHE A 36 0.10 12.22 -4.89
CA PHE A 36 -0.94 11.57 -5.70
C PHE A 36 -0.36 10.78 -6.88
N LEU A 37 0.68 11.30 -7.53
CA LEU A 37 1.35 10.62 -8.64
C LEU A 37 1.92 9.25 -8.23
N LEU A 38 2.43 9.11 -7.01
CA LEU A 38 2.91 7.82 -6.50
C LEU A 38 1.76 6.83 -6.26
N HIS A 39 0.57 7.32 -5.88
CA HIS A 39 -0.61 6.46 -5.77
C HIS A 39 -1.03 5.92 -7.13
N PHE A 40 -1.15 6.81 -8.12
CA PHE A 40 -1.54 6.43 -9.46
C PHE A 40 -0.54 5.44 -10.08
N ALA A 41 0.76 5.75 -9.99
CA ALA A 41 1.82 4.87 -10.48
C ALA A 41 1.77 3.49 -9.81
N ASN A 42 1.59 3.44 -8.48
CA ASN A 42 1.47 2.18 -7.76
C ASN A 42 0.30 1.35 -8.27
N ILE A 43 -0.90 1.94 -8.40
CA ILE A 43 -2.10 1.26 -8.89
C ILE A 43 -1.86 0.68 -10.28
N CYS A 44 -1.33 1.49 -11.20
CA CYS A 44 -1.04 1.05 -12.57
C CYS A 44 -0.05 -0.12 -12.60
N ILE A 45 1.08 0.00 -11.89
CA ILE A 45 2.13 -1.04 -11.89
C ILE A 45 1.61 -2.32 -11.25
N THR A 46 0.93 -2.24 -10.10
CA THR A 46 0.37 -3.44 -9.45
C THR A 46 -0.70 -4.08 -10.31
N ASN A 47 -1.51 -3.29 -11.04
CA ASN A 47 -2.53 -3.86 -11.92
C ASN A 47 -1.89 -4.62 -13.09
N VAL A 48 -0.81 -4.08 -13.68
CA VAL A 48 -0.05 -4.78 -14.73
C VAL A 48 0.46 -6.12 -14.21
N VAL A 49 1.02 -6.17 -12.99
CA VAL A 49 1.53 -7.41 -12.38
C VAL A 49 0.40 -8.43 -12.19
N ILE A 50 -0.76 -8.01 -11.66
CA ILE A 50 -1.91 -8.90 -11.44
C ILE A 50 -2.45 -9.42 -12.77
N ALA A 51 -2.74 -8.52 -13.71
CA ALA A 51 -3.25 -8.87 -15.03
C ALA A 51 -2.30 -9.84 -15.76
N SER A 52 -1.00 -9.55 -15.76
CA SER A 52 0.02 -10.40 -16.39
C SER A 52 0.11 -11.76 -15.74
N SER A 53 0.10 -11.82 -14.39
CA SER A 53 0.13 -13.09 -13.67
C SER A 53 -1.08 -13.95 -14.01
N TYR A 54 -2.28 -13.37 -14.02
CA TYR A 54 -3.49 -14.09 -14.39
C TYR A 54 -3.44 -14.54 -15.86
N TYR A 55 -3.01 -13.66 -16.77
CA TYR A 55 -2.96 -13.94 -18.21
C TYR A 55 -2.01 -15.10 -18.56
N ILE A 56 -0.87 -15.17 -17.86
CA ILE A 56 0.11 -16.27 -18.01
C ILE A 56 -0.43 -17.56 -17.37
N PHE A 57 -0.84 -17.53 -16.10
CA PHE A 57 -1.24 -18.75 -15.39
C PHE A 57 -2.58 -19.34 -15.85
N SER A 58 -3.40 -18.56 -16.57
CA SER A 58 -4.64 -19.04 -17.20
C SER A 58 -4.42 -19.71 -18.56
N GLY A 59 -3.20 -19.65 -19.11
CA GLY A 59 -2.93 -20.14 -20.47
C GLY A 59 -3.51 -19.25 -21.58
N MET A 60 -4.03 -18.07 -21.24
CA MET A 60 -4.59 -17.12 -22.21
C MET A 60 -3.51 -16.57 -23.14
N PHE A 61 -2.26 -16.47 -22.68
CA PHE A 61 -1.12 -16.08 -23.49
C PHE A 61 -0.87 -17.05 -24.66
N GLU A 62 -0.96 -18.36 -24.43
CA GLU A 62 -0.70 -19.39 -25.44
C GLU A 62 -1.90 -19.59 -26.38
N THR A 63 -3.11 -19.49 -25.84
CA THR A 63 -4.36 -19.72 -26.58
C THR A 63 -4.89 -18.50 -27.31
N ASN A 64 -4.36 -17.30 -26.99
CA ASN A 64 -4.87 -16.00 -27.43
C ASN A 64 -6.41 -15.87 -27.28
N SER A 65 -6.95 -16.51 -26.25
CA SER A 65 -8.40 -16.69 -26.07
C SER A 65 -9.11 -15.40 -25.66
N GLN A 66 -8.39 -14.45 -25.04
CA GLN A 66 -8.89 -13.12 -24.71
C GLN A 66 -7.78 -12.07 -24.85
N SER A 67 -8.17 -10.83 -25.15
CA SER A 67 -7.25 -9.70 -25.18
C SER A 67 -6.79 -9.35 -23.77
N PHE A 68 -5.48 -9.15 -23.60
CA PHE A 68 -4.87 -8.69 -22.34
C PHE A 68 -5.55 -7.43 -21.80
N TYR A 69 -6.00 -6.53 -22.68
CA TYR A 69 -6.67 -5.29 -22.30
C TYR A 69 -7.95 -5.54 -21.49
N ILE A 70 -8.72 -6.57 -21.85
CA ILE A 70 -9.96 -6.93 -21.14
C ILE A 70 -9.62 -7.44 -19.73
N VAL A 71 -8.61 -8.30 -19.63
CA VAL A 71 -8.12 -8.82 -18.34
C VAL A 71 -7.59 -7.69 -17.46
N TYR A 72 -6.87 -6.73 -18.03
CA TYR A 72 -6.36 -5.56 -17.33
C TYR A 72 -7.47 -4.68 -16.74
N LEU A 73 -8.53 -4.42 -17.51
CA LEU A 73 -9.68 -3.65 -17.01
C LEU A 73 -10.42 -4.40 -15.90
N ALA A 74 -10.68 -5.69 -16.10
CA ALA A 74 -11.34 -6.52 -15.10
C ALA A 74 -10.52 -6.60 -13.79
N SER A 75 -9.20 -6.76 -13.89
CA SER A 75 -8.34 -6.77 -12.71
C SER A 75 -8.29 -5.40 -12.02
N LEU A 76 -8.40 -4.30 -12.77
CA LEU A 76 -8.41 -2.95 -12.19
C LEU A 76 -9.63 -2.73 -11.31
N GLU A 77 -10.81 -3.12 -11.78
CA GLU A 77 -12.06 -3.03 -11.01
C GLU A 77 -11.98 -3.81 -9.70
N CYS A 78 -11.40 -5.01 -9.72
CA CYS A 78 -11.17 -5.81 -8.51
C CYS A 78 -10.06 -5.24 -7.61
N LEU A 79 -9.01 -4.67 -8.19
CA LEU A 79 -7.86 -4.13 -7.45
C LEU A 79 -8.25 -2.90 -6.64
N LEU A 80 -9.02 -1.97 -7.19
CA LEU A 80 -9.33 -0.69 -6.56
C LEU A 80 -9.84 -0.81 -5.11
N PRO A 81 -10.90 -1.58 -4.80
CA PRO A 81 -11.38 -1.70 -3.43
C PRO A 81 -10.34 -2.32 -2.49
N VAL A 82 -9.60 -3.34 -2.97
CA VAL A 82 -8.54 -3.99 -2.18
C VAL A 82 -7.40 -3.02 -1.88
N TYR A 83 -6.97 -2.27 -2.88
CA TYR A 83 -5.91 -1.26 -2.74
C TYR A 83 -6.31 -0.18 -1.73
N VAL A 84 -7.55 0.30 -1.78
CA VAL A 84 -8.07 1.30 -0.82
C VAL A 84 -8.03 0.75 0.60
N VAL A 85 -8.50 -0.49 0.83
CA VAL A 85 -8.46 -1.12 2.16
C VAL A 85 -7.03 -1.27 2.65
N CYS A 86 -6.12 -1.81 1.84
CA CYS A 86 -4.71 -1.94 2.17
C CYS A 86 -4.06 -0.58 2.49
N TYR A 87 -4.39 0.45 1.73
CA TYR A 87 -3.90 1.81 1.96
C TYR A 87 -4.37 2.36 3.32
N LEU A 88 -5.66 2.23 3.64
CA LEU A 88 -6.21 2.70 4.92
C LEU A 88 -5.56 2.00 6.12
N LEU A 89 -5.38 0.68 6.02
CA LEU A 89 -4.68 -0.10 7.05
C LEU A 89 -3.24 0.39 7.23
N TYR A 90 -2.53 0.64 6.13
CA TYR A 90 -1.16 1.11 6.19
C TYR A 90 -1.06 2.55 6.73
N GLU A 91 -1.98 3.43 6.35
CA GLU A 91 -2.06 4.79 6.89
C GLU A 91 -2.28 4.77 8.42
N GLN A 92 -3.17 3.90 8.91
CA GLN A 92 -3.43 3.75 10.34
C GLN A 92 -2.20 3.21 11.10
N TYR A 93 -1.50 2.25 10.51
CA TYR A 93 -0.25 1.73 11.04
C TYR A 93 0.83 2.82 11.15
N GLU A 94 1.01 3.65 10.11
CA GLU A 94 1.95 4.77 10.13
C GLU A 94 1.56 5.86 11.14
N ARG A 95 0.28 6.18 11.27
CA ARG A 95 -0.21 7.11 12.32
C ARG A 95 0.14 6.60 13.72
N THR A 96 0.12 5.29 13.94
CA THR A 96 0.49 4.66 15.22
C THR A 96 1.99 4.77 15.52
N LYS A 97 2.83 4.78 14.47
CA LYS A 97 4.29 4.97 14.58
C LYS A 97 4.72 6.42 14.85
N LYS A 98 3.94 7.42 14.43
CA LYS A 98 4.27 8.83 14.73
C LYS A 98 4.37 9.04 16.25
N LYS A 99 5.49 9.61 16.70
CA LYS A 99 5.80 9.88 18.12
C LYS A 99 4.92 10.98 18.71
N TYR A 100 4.52 11.91 17.88
CA TYR A 100 3.76 13.09 18.27
C TYR A 100 2.40 13.11 17.57
N THR A 101 1.39 13.60 18.26
CA THR A 101 0.11 14.00 17.67
C THR A 101 -0.03 15.52 17.81
N ILE A 102 -0.65 16.16 16.83
CA ILE A 102 -0.85 17.61 16.82
C ILE A 102 -2.22 17.87 17.47
N SER A 103 -2.29 18.86 18.36
CA SER A 103 -3.55 19.35 18.93
C SER A 103 -4.48 19.84 17.82
N GLU A 104 -5.80 19.77 18.01
CA GLU A 104 -6.77 20.34 17.06
C GLU A 104 -6.46 21.81 16.74
N ASP A 105 -5.94 22.53 17.72
CA ASP A 105 -5.55 23.94 17.62
C ASP A 105 -4.20 24.17 16.92
N LYS A 106 -3.48 23.10 16.53
CA LYS A 106 -2.12 23.09 15.92
C LYS A 106 -1.01 23.81 16.71
N LYS A 107 -1.34 24.43 17.85
CA LYS A 107 -0.41 25.16 18.72
C LYS A 107 0.41 24.24 19.64
N VAL A 108 -0.05 23.01 19.87
CA VAL A 108 0.57 22.09 20.85
C VAL A 108 0.84 20.73 20.21
N LEU A 109 2.03 20.18 20.46
CA LEU A 109 2.46 18.83 20.07
C LEU A 109 2.38 17.90 21.28
N TYR A 110 1.46 16.94 21.27
CA TYR A 110 1.36 15.91 22.30
C TYR A 110 2.31 14.76 21.99
N ILE A 111 3.18 14.42 22.94
CA ILE A 111 4.01 13.21 22.88
C ILE A 111 3.15 12.04 23.36
N LYS A 112 3.09 10.94 22.60
CA LYS A 112 2.31 9.77 23.04
C LYS A 112 2.88 9.22 24.37
N PRO A 113 2.02 8.81 25.33
CA PRO A 113 2.45 8.38 26.66
C PRO A 113 3.44 7.21 26.62
N LYS A 114 3.35 6.31 25.62
CA LYS A 114 4.32 5.22 25.40
C LYS A 114 5.77 5.68 25.23
N TYR A 115 5.99 6.92 24.78
CA TYR A 115 7.33 7.51 24.64
C TYR A 115 7.73 8.40 25.83
N LEU A 116 6.78 8.80 26.68
CA LEU A 116 7.05 9.55 27.91
C LEU A 116 7.51 8.61 29.04
N ALA A 117 6.86 7.45 29.18
CA ALA A 117 7.20 6.44 30.20
C ALA A 117 8.64 5.91 30.04
N MET A 118 9.07 5.69 28.79
CA MET A 118 10.42 5.20 28.47
C MET A 118 11.53 6.22 28.85
N LYS A 119 11.20 7.52 28.84
CA LYS A 119 12.16 8.59 29.17
C LYS A 119 12.28 8.79 30.69
N HIS A 120 11.22 8.52 31.45
CA HIS A 120 11.27 8.52 32.92
C HIS A 120 12.15 7.39 33.46
N TYR A 121 12.03 6.18 32.91
CA TYR A 121 12.86 5.03 33.29
C TYR A 121 14.37 5.29 33.09
N LYS A 122 14.73 5.96 31.99
CA LYS A 122 16.13 6.29 31.67
C LYS A 122 16.73 7.43 32.51
N LYS A 123 15.92 8.12 33.32
CA LYS A 123 16.36 9.25 34.16
C LYS A 123 16.52 8.85 35.64
N THR A 124 16.07 7.66 36.00
CA THR A 124 16.15 7.06 37.35
C THR A 124 17.12 5.89 37.43
N SER A 125 17.87 5.63 36.35
CA SER A 125 19.02 4.73 36.26
C SER A 125 20.28 5.56 36.11
#